data_AF-A0A3M1R893-F1
#
_entry.id   AF-A0A3M1R893-F1
#
_cell.length_a   1.000
_cell.length_b   1.000
_cell.length_c   1.000
_cell.angle_alpha   90.00
_cell.angle_beta   90.00
_cell.angle_gamma   90.00
#
_symmetry.space_group_name_H-M   'P 1'
#
loop_
_entity.id
_entity.type
_entity.pdbx_description
1 polymer ?
#
loop_
_entity_poly.entity_id
_entity_poly.type
_entity_poly.pdbx_seq_one_letter_code
_entity_poly.pdbx_strand_id
1 'polypeptide(L)'
;MRKHLLFAIFGFLVMLGTFLLFWQETHQEWKQIQRAFSALRLQQATDSPGKERSVQAQYPFSQEKIAIRQLYIEPLRRTDRCTTCHLGIDDPRWQGAPQPFTTHPPPLLRFHPPQKYGCTICHRGQGLAITTAAAHGQTKHWNEPLLPKQYLEASCGLCHSGPDFRAAPVLSEGRRLVRWLGCPGCHEIRGYPP
;
A
#
# COMPACT_ATOMS: atom_id res chain seq x y z
N MET A 1 47.91 -17.91 23.88
CA MET A 1 47.49 -16.53 23.54
C MET A 1 46.70 -16.42 22.22
N ARG A 2 47.21 -16.93 21.08
CA ARG A 2 46.53 -16.81 19.76
C ARG A 2 45.08 -17.32 19.72
N LYS A 3 44.76 -18.45 20.39
CA LYS A 3 43.38 -18.99 20.45
C LYS A 3 42.40 -18.08 21.22
N HIS A 4 42.84 -17.46 22.32
CA HIS A 4 42.00 -16.52 23.09
C HIS A 4 41.75 -15.22 22.33
N LEU A 5 42.75 -14.72 21.60
CA LEU A 5 42.59 -13.55 20.74
C LEU A 5 41.60 -13.83 19.60
N LEU A 6 41.70 -14.98 18.94
CA LEU A 6 40.75 -15.40 17.91
C LEU A 6 39.33 -15.51 18.45
N PHE A 7 39.16 -16.08 19.65
CA PHE A 7 37.86 -16.18 20.31
C PHE A 7 37.28 -14.80 20.64
N ALA A 8 38.09 -13.87 21.16
CA ALA A 8 37.66 -12.51 21.46
C ALA A 8 37.24 -11.74 20.20
N ILE A 9 37.99 -11.86 19.10
CA ILE A 9 37.65 -11.25 17.81
C ILE A 9 36.31 -11.79 17.30
N PHE A 10 36.14 -13.11 17.32
CA PHE A 10 34.89 -13.73 16.90
C PHE A 10 33.69 -13.26 17.74
N GLY A 11 33.83 -13.22 19.07
CA GLY A 11 32.79 -12.70 19.97
C GLY A 11 32.42 -11.25 19.66
N PHE A 12 33.42 -10.40 19.40
CA PHE A 12 33.19 -9.00 19.02
C PHE A 12 32.47 -8.88 17.67
N LEU A 13 32.86 -9.67 16.66
CA LEU A 13 32.20 -9.68 15.35
C LEU A 13 30.72 -10.12 15.45
N VAL A 14 30.42 -11.13 16.28
CA VAL A 14 29.04 -11.56 16.53
C VAL A 14 28.25 -10.44 17.21
N MET A 15 28.81 -9.81 18.25
CA MET A 15 28.16 -8.71 18.96
C MET A 15 27.92 -7.49 18.06
N LEU A 16 28.89 -7.15 17.21
CA LEU A 16 28.74 -6.08 16.23
C LEU A 16 27.67 -6.43 15.20
N GLY A 17 27.67 -7.67 14.69
CA GLY A 17 26.67 -8.15 13.74
C GLY A 17 25.25 -8.12 14.30
N THR A 18 25.04 -8.58 15.53
CA THR A 18 23.72 -8.52 16.17
C THR A 18 23.28 -7.09 16.46
N PHE A 19 24.20 -6.22 16.87
CA PHE A 19 23.92 -4.79 17.03
C PHE A 19 23.49 -4.14 15.71
N LEU A 20 24.20 -4.41 14.60
CA LEU A 20 23.85 -3.89 13.28
C LEU A 20 22.49 -4.40 12.80
N LEU A 21 22.18 -5.68 13.01
CA LEU A 21 20.87 -6.24 12.69
C LEU A 21 19.76 -5.60 13.52
N PHE A 22 19.96 -5.43 14.82
CA PHE A 22 19.01 -4.76 15.70
C PHE A 22 18.81 -3.30 15.30
N TRP A 23 19.89 -2.60 14.95
CA TRP A 23 19.84 -1.24 14.45
C TRP A 23 19.03 -1.16 13.14
N GLN A 24 19.33 -2.02 12.18
CA GLN A 24 18.60 -2.11 10.92
C GLN A 24 17.11 -2.40 11.14
N GLU A 25 16.78 -3.32 12.05
CA GLU A 25 15.41 -3.67 12.38
C GLU A 25 14.67 -2.50 13.05
N THR A 26 15.31 -1.75 13.94
CA THR A 26 14.67 -0.62 14.65
C THR A 26 14.50 0.63 13.78
N HIS A 27 15.28 0.74 12.70
CA HIS A 27 15.32 1.88 11.78
C HIS A 27 14.67 1.62 10.41
N GLN A 28 13.85 0.58 10.29
CA GLN A 28 13.06 0.30 9.07
C GLN A 28 12.18 1.50 8.67
N GLU A 29 12.12 1.78 7.37
CA GLU A 29 11.40 2.90 6.75
C GLU A 29 9.93 2.98 7.20
N TRP A 30 9.21 1.86 7.14
CA TRP A 30 7.79 1.81 7.52
C TRP A 30 7.55 2.16 9.00
N LYS A 31 8.49 1.86 9.90
CA LYS A 31 8.40 2.25 11.32
C LYS A 31 8.50 3.76 11.47
N GLN A 32 9.36 4.41 10.68
CA GLN A 32 9.49 5.86 10.68
C GLN A 32 8.20 6.53 10.17
N ILE A 33 7.60 6.00 9.09
CA ILE A 33 6.32 6.47 8.55
C ILE A 33 5.19 6.36 9.60
N GLN A 34 5.08 5.22 10.29
CA GLN A 34 4.06 5.07 11.34
C GLN A 34 4.31 6.00 12.54
N ARG A 35 5.56 6.21 12.96
CA ARG A 35 5.90 7.20 14.01
C ARG A 35 5.50 8.61 13.60
N ALA A 36 5.75 8.99 12.34
CA ALA A 36 5.36 10.29 11.81
C ALA A 36 3.84 10.47 11.80
N PHE A 37 3.08 9.46 11.38
CA PHE A 37 1.63 9.50 11.44
C PHE A 37 1.10 9.60 12.88
N SER A 38 1.69 8.85 13.81
CA SER A 38 1.35 8.95 15.24
C SER A 38 1.61 10.35 15.80
N ALA A 39 2.69 11.02 15.38
CA ALA A 39 2.96 12.41 15.76
C ALA A 39 1.89 13.38 15.19
N LEU A 40 1.51 13.23 13.91
CA LEU A 40 0.44 14.02 13.29
C LEU A 40 -0.91 13.84 14.01
N ARG A 41 -1.22 12.61 14.44
CA ARG A 41 -2.41 12.29 15.23
C ARG A 41 -2.43 13.01 16.56
N LEU A 42 -1.29 13.05 17.25
CA LEU A 42 -1.16 13.77 18.52
C LEU A 42 -1.32 15.29 18.33
N GLN A 43 -0.74 15.85 17.26
CA GLN A 43 -0.90 17.27 16.92
C GLN A 43 -2.36 17.63 16.62
N GLN A 44 -3.03 16.86 15.77
CA GLN A 44 -4.45 17.09 15.48
C GLN A 44 -5.34 16.97 16.73
N ALA A 45 -4.94 16.15 17.71
CA ALA A 45 -5.62 16.04 19.00
C ALA A 45 -5.44 17.29 19.87
N THR A 46 -4.23 17.87 19.91
CA THR A 46 -3.92 19.08 20.69
C THR A 46 -4.54 20.33 20.09
N ASP A 47 -4.66 20.39 18.77
CA ASP A 47 -5.19 21.55 18.03
C ASP A 47 -6.73 21.65 18.10
N SER A 48 -7.40 20.65 18.71
CA SER A 48 -8.85 20.65 18.98
C SER A 48 -9.14 20.55 20.49
N PRO A 49 -8.84 21.59 21.30
CA PRO A 49 -9.03 21.56 22.76
C PRO A 49 -10.48 21.27 23.14
N GLY A 50 -10.71 20.37 24.11
CA GLY A 50 -12.05 19.97 24.56
C GLY A 50 -12.68 18.78 23.81
N LYS A 51 -12.02 18.26 22.76
CA LYS A 51 -12.32 16.94 22.17
C LYS A 51 -11.34 15.86 22.59
N GLU A 52 -10.43 16.09 23.53
CA GLU A 52 -9.38 15.14 23.94
C GLU A 52 -9.94 13.75 24.31
N ARG A 53 -11.04 13.70 25.06
CA ARG A 53 -11.72 12.45 25.45
C ARG A 53 -12.46 11.79 24.28
N SER A 54 -12.91 12.58 23.30
CA SER A 54 -13.48 12.05 22.05
C SER A 54 -12.41 11.66 21.06
N VAL A 55 -11.22 12.26 21.02
CA VAL A 55 -10.09 11.77 20.19
C VAL A 55 -9.67 10.38 20.66
N GLN A 56 -9.59 10.12 21.97
CA GLN A 56 -9.26 8.78 22.48
C GLN A 56 -10.39 7.75 22.26
N ALA A 57 -11.67 8.17 22.32
CA ALA A 57 -12.82 7.31 22.07
C ALA A 57 -13.14 7.11 20.56
N GLN A 58 -12.81 8.10 19.72
CA GLN A 58 -13.01 8.15 18.26
C GLN A 58 -11.78 7.63 17.51
N TYR A 59 -10.66 7.52 18.21
CA TYR A 59 -9.50 6.72 17.84
C TYR A 59 -9.18 5.77 19.01
N PRO A 60 -9.96 4.69 19.21
CA PRO A 60 -9.61 3.65 20.20
C PRO A 60 -8.23 3.03 19.89
N PHE A 61 -7.76 3.22 18.65
CA PHE A 61 -6.43 2.94 18.12
C PHE A 61 -5.38 4.05 18.35
N SER A 62 -5.56 4.99 19.27
CA SER A 62 -4.46 5.90 19.69
C SER A 62 -3.26 5.14 20.28
N GLN A 63 -3.44 3.84 20.52
CA GLN A 63 -2.40 2.84 20.78
C GLN A 63 -2.22 1.83 19.63
N GLU A 64 -2.37 2.24 18.37
CA GLU A 64 -2.08 1.34 17.26
C GLU A 64 -0.60 0.99 17.28
N LYS A 65 -0.31 -0.20 17.78
CA LYS A 65 1.03 -0.74 17.91
C LYS A 65 1.73 -0.60 16.56
N ILE A 66 2.94 -0.03 16.57
CA ILE A 66 3.78 0.03 15.37
C ILE A 66 3.98 -1.41 14.88
N ALA A 67 3.35 -1.74 13.76
CA ALA A 67 3.25 -3.09 13.25
C ALA A 67 2.97 -3.08 11.75
N ILE A 68 3.42 -4.14 11.09
CA ILE A 68 3.06 -4.38 9.70
C ILE A 68 1.57 -4.71 9.66
N ARG A 69 0.81 -3.97 8.85
CA ARG A 69 -0.60 -4.26 8.59
C ARG A 69 -0.67 -5.12 7.36
N GLN A 70 -1.16 -6.35 7.52
CA GLN A 70 -1.32 -7.29 6.42
C GLN A 70 -2.78 -7.62 6.22
N LEU A 71 -3.27 -7.38 5.01
CA LEU A 71 -4.56 -7.84 4.51
C LEU A 71 -4.29 -9.06 3.62
N TYR A 72 -4.98 -10.16 3.90
CA TYR A 72 -5.01 -11.31 3.01
C TYR A 72 -6.43 -11.46 2.48
N ILE A 73 -6.59 -11.25 1.17
CA ILE A 73 -7.87 -11.26 0.47
C ILE A 73 -8.00 -12.61 -0.22
N GLU A 74 -8.59 -13.58 0.48
CA GLU A 74 -8.69 -14.96 0.00
C GLU A 74 -9.36 -15.09 -1.38
N PRO A 75 -10.52 -14.46 -1.67
CA PRO A 75 -11.16 -14.59 -2.98
C PRO A 75 -10.31 -14.10 -4.16
N LEU A 76 -9.36 -13.19 -3.89
CA LEU A 76 -8.44 -12.66 -4.88
C LEU A 76 -7.03 -13.27 -4.78
N ARG A 77 -6.81 -14.16 -3.80
CA ARG A 77 -5.50 -14.74 -3.44
C ARG A 77 -4.39 -13.69 -3.39
N ARG A 78 -4.71 -12.52 -2.83
CA ARG A 78 -3.83 -11.35 -2.83
C ARG A 78 -3.48 -10.99 -1.40
N THR A 79 -2.19 -10.80 -1.14
CA THR A 79 -1.69 -10.22 0.11
C THR A 79 -1.31 -8.77 -0.13
N ASP A 80 -1.70 -7.90 0.78
CA ASP A 80 -1.49 -6.46 0.70
C ASP A 80 -1.02 -5.89 2.04
N ARG A 81 0.05 -5.11 2.02
CA ARG A 81 0.64 -4.44 3.18
C ARG A 81 0.69 -2.92 3.02
N CYS A 82 0.04 -2.35 2.01
CA CYS A 82 0.10 -0.92 1.69
C CYS A 82 -0.37 -0.03 2.85
N THR A 83 -1.37 -0.50 3.61
CA THR A 83 -1.87 0.20 4.82
C THR A 83 -0.89 0.19 5.99
N THR A 84 0.27 -0.46 5.86
CA THR A 84 1.39 -0.29 6.80
C THR A 84 1.91 1.15 6.76
N CYS A 85 1.90 1.79 5.58
CA CYS A 85 2.39 3.17 5.39
C CYS A 85 1.25 4.15 5.06
N HIS A 86 0.24 3.74 4.29
CA HIS A 86 -0.91 4.55 3.91
C HIS A 86 -2.03 4.52 4.97
N LEU A 87 -1.76 5.14 6.12
CA LEU A 87 -2.52 4.94 7.35
C LEU A 87 -3.83 5.74 7.44
N GLY A 88 -3.95 6.83 6.68
CA GLY A 88 -5.17 7.66 6.64
C GLY A 88 -6.10 7.34 5.47
N ILE A 89 -5.80 6.30 4.70
CA ILE A 89 -6.44 6.03 3.39
C ILE A 89 -7.96 5.85 3.47
N ASP A 90 -8.47 5.29 4.56
CA ASP A 90 -9.88 4.99 4.81
C ASP A 90 -10.53 5.90 5.86
N ASP A 91 -9.83 6.92 6.33
CA ASP A 91 -10.31 7.83 7.36
C ASP A 91 -10.46 9.26 6.80
N PRO A 92 -11.69 9.79 6.68
CA PRO A 92 -11.95 11.11 6.08
C PRO A 92 -11.34 12.28 6.86
N ARG A 93 -10.91 12.07 8.10
CA ARG A 93 -10.25 13.12 8.91
C ARG A 93 -8.87 13.51 8.39
N TRP A 94 -8.28 12.69 7.52
CA TRP A 94 -6.99 12.94 6.90
C TRP A 94 -7.09 13.55 5.51
N GLN A 95 -8.26 14.06 5.14
CA GLN A 95 -8.42 14.74 3.86
C GLN A 95 -7.52 15.97 3.82
N GLY A 96 -6.64 16.04 2.81
CA GLY A 96 -5.68 17.14 2.67
C GLY A 96 -4.39 16.98 3.47
N ALA A 97 -4.21 15.89 4.22
CA ALA A 97 -2.92 15.56 4.83
C ALA A 97 -1.84 15.31 3.74
N PRO A 98 -0.55 15.46 4.05
CA PRO A 98 0.50 15.11 3.11
C PRO A 98 0.50 13.60 2.80
N GLN A 99 1.01 13.22 1.63
CA GLN A 99 1.29 11.81 1.34
C GLN A 99 2.35 11.27 2.32
N PRO A 100 2.24 10.01 2.77
CA PRO A 100 1.28 8.97 2.37
C PRO A 100 -0.03 8.95 3.20
N PHE A 101 -0.30 9.98 4.00
CA PHE A 101 -1.34 9.97 5.05
C PHE A 101 -2.70 10.46 4.60
N THR A 102 -2.84 11.04 3.40
CA THR A 102 -4.13 11.54 2.92
C THR A 102 -5.18 10.44 2.75
N THR A 103 -6.44 10.81 2.95
CA THR A 103 -7.60 9.99 2.59
C THR A 103 -7.63 9.68 1.10
N HIS A 104 -8.15 8.50 0.76
CA HIS A 104 -8.40 8.10 -0.62
C HIS A 104 -9.43 9.02 -1.30
N PRO A 105 -9.27 9.34 -2.60
CA PRO A 105 -10.28 10.06 -3.35
C PRO A 105 -11.66 9.35 -3.34
N PRO A 106 -12.74 10.01 -2.91
CA PRO A 106 -14.08 9.44 -2.98
C PRO A 106 -14.57 9.30 -4.44
N PRO A 107 -15.56 8.45 -4.73
CA PRO A 107 -16.31 7.60 -3.80
C PRO A 107 -15.81 6.15 -3.73
N LEU A 108 -14.66 5.83 -4.35
CA LEU A 108 -14.29 4.45 -4.70
C LEU A 108 -14.28 3.47 -3.52
N LEU A 109 -13.67 3.84 -2.38
CA LEU A 109 -13.58 2.93 -1.22
C LEU A 109 -14.93 2.64 -0.56
N ARG A 110 -15.99 3.41 -0.84
CA ARG A 110 -17.36 3.08 -0.42
C ARG A 110 -17.83 1.77 -1.05
N PHE A 111 -17.42 1.53 -2.30
CA PHE A 111 -17.79 0.34 -3.06
C PHE A 111 -16.67 -0.73 -3.06
N HIS A 112 -15.43 -0.29 -2.88
CA HIS A 112 -14.24 -1.14 -2.90
C HIS A 112 -13.39 -0.97 -1.63
N PRO A 113 -13.89 -1.40 -0.46
CA PRO A 113 -13.11 -1.28 0.77
C PRO A 113 -11.82 -2.10 0.69
N PRO A 114 -10.66 -1.57 1.13
CA PRO A 114 -9.38 -2.27 1.03
C PRO A 114 -9.37 -3.64 1.72
N GLN A 115 -10.16 -3.84 2.77
CA GLN A 115 -10.27 -5.11 3.49
C GLN A 115 -10.86 -6.24 2.62
N LYS A 116 -11.62 -5.90 1.56
CA LYS A 116 -12.20 -6.87 0.62
C LYS A 116 -11.45 -6.99 -0.70
N TYR A 117 -10.69 -5.98 -1.09
CA TYR A 117 -10.08 -5.92 -2.44
C TYR A 117 -8.56 -5.74 -2.42
N GLY A 118 -7.99 -5.24 -1.32
CA GLY A 118 -6.61 -4.77 -1.27
C GLY A 118 -6.41 -3.49 -2.08
N CYS A 119 -5.19 -2.97 -2.04
CA CYS A 119 -4.76 -1.80 -2.80
C CYS A 119 -4.20 -2.22 -4.16
N THR A 120 -3.41 -3.31 -4.17
CA THR A 120 -2.67 -3.77 -5.34
C THR A 120 -3.53 -4.31 -6.47
N ILE A 121 -4.81 -4.66 -6.25
CA ILE A 121 -5.71 -5.07 -7.34
C ILE A 121 -6.00 -3.90 -8.30
N CYS A 122 -6.10 -2.69 -7.76
CA CYS A 122 -6.33 -1.47 -8.54
C CYS A 122 -4.99 -0.83 -8.92
N HIS A 123 -4.11 -0.68 -7.94
CA HIS A 123 -2.89 0.13 -8.06
C HIS A 123 -1.67 -0.66 -8.54
N ARG A 124 -1.71 -1.99 -8.61
CA ARG A 124 -0.52 -2.86 -8.78
C ARG A 124 0.51 -2.61 -7.67
N GLY A 125 1.80 -2.84 -7.95
CA GLY A 125 2.86 -2.85 -6.94
C GLY A 125 3.04 -4.23 -6.31
N GLN A 126 3.94 -4.29 -5.33
CA GLN A 126 4.29 -5.49 -4.59
C GLN A 126 3.64 -5.47 -3.21
N GLY A 127 2.51 -6.16 -3.07
CA GLY A 127 1.72 -6.15 -1.84
C GLY A 127 2.42 -6.76 -0.62
N LEU A 128 3.44 -7.59 -0.79
CA LEU A 128 4.20 -8.19 0.32
C LEU A 128 5.34 -7.30 0.83
N ALA A 129 5.75 -6.29 0.06
CA ALA A 129 6.89 -5.46 0.42
C ALA A 129 6.51 -4.42 1.48
N ILE A 130 7.52 -3.99 2.24
CA ILE A 130 7.41 -3.06 3.37
C ILE A 130 8.44 -1.91 3.30
N THR A 131 9.10 -1.77 2.15
CA THR A 131 9.89 -0.58 1.80
C THR A 131 9.22 0.11 0.63
N THR A 132 9.33 1.42 0.53
CA THR A 132 8.59 2.21 -0.47
C THR A 132 8.97 1.79 -1.89
N ALA A 133 10.28 1.69 -2.16
CA ALA A 133 10.78 1.28 -3.47
C ALA A 133 10.23 -0.11 -3.85
N ALA A 134 10.29 -1.08 -2.93
CA ALA A 134 9.83 -2.41 -3.23
C ALA A 134 8.31 -2.50 -3.35
N ALA A 135 7.55 -1.87 -2.46
CA ALA A 135 6.08 -1.85 -2.47
C ALA A 135 5.53 -1.20 -3.73
N HIS A 136 6.19 -0.15 -4.25
CA HIS A 136 5.84 0.46 -5.53
C HIS A 136 6.40 -0.31 -6.75
N GLY A 137 7.03 -1.47 -6.52
CA GLY A 137 7.52 -2.37 -7.55
C GLY A 137 8.79 -1.90 -8.27
N GLN A 138 9.56 -0.99 -7.65
CA GLN A 138 10.86 -0.55 -8.14
C GLN A 138 11.96 -1.55 -7.73
N THR A 139 11.77 -2.82 -8.12
CA THR A 139 12.75 -3.89 -7.87
C THR A 139 13.04 -4.66 -9.14
N LYS A 140 14.25 -5.21 -9.25
CA LYS A 140 14.79 -5.81 -10.48
C LYS A 140 13.93 -6.94 -11.07
N HIS A 141 13.18 -7.66 -10.24
CA HIS A 141 12.47 -8.89 -10.63
C HIS A 141 10.97 -8.80 -10.37
N TRP A 142 10.40 -7.58 -10.36
CA TRP A 142 8.97 -7.38 -10.17
C TRP A 142 8.34 -6.77 -11.42
N ASN A 143 7.40 -7.50 -12.04
CA ASN A 143 6.83 -7.15 -13.34
C ASN A 143 5.54 -6.32 -13.23
N GLU A 144 5.02 -6.12 -12.01
CA GLU A 144 3.81 -5.34 -11.74
C GLU A 144 4.14 -4.10 -10.89
N PRO A 145 4.88 -3.11 -11.43
CA PRO A 145 5.10 -1.85 -10.72
C PRO A 145 3.79 -1.12 -10.47
N LEU A 146 3.83 -0.14 -9.55
CA LEU A 146 2.70 0.72 -9.29
C LEU A 146 2.21 1.33 -10.62
N LEU A 147 0.91 1.17 -10.89
CA LEU A 147 0.31 1.57 -12.15
C LEU A 147 0.24 3.10 -12.22
N PRO A 148 0.80 3.74 -13.27
CA PRO A 148 0.67 5.17 -13.46
C PRO A 148 -0.80 5.60 -13.46
N LYS A 149 -1.09 6.78 -12.89
CA LYS A 149 -2.46 7.26 -12.67
C LYS A 149 -3.33 7.22 -13.93
N GLN A 150 -2.76 7.55 -15.08
CA GLN A 150 -3.47 7.56 -16.37
C GLN A 150 -3.95 6.18 -16.84
N TYR A 151 -3.42 5.10 -16.28
CA TYR A 151 -3.79 3.72 -16.63
C TYR A 151 -4.62 3.02 -15.55
N LEU A 152 -4.94 3.69 -14.42
CA LEU A 152 -5.65 3.09 -13.29
C LEU A 152 -6.98 2.45 -13.67
N GLU A 153 -7.72 3.07 -14.59
CA GLU A 153 -9.02 2.58 -15.04
C GLU A 153 -8.94 1.22 -15.76
N ALA A 154 -7.76 0.84 -16.29
CA ALA A 154 -7.57 -0.48 -16.86
C ALA A 154 -7.84 -1.60 -15.83
N SER A 155 -7.53 -1.35 -14.55
CA SER A 155 -7.77 -2.30 -13.46
C SER A 155 -9.26 -2.48 -13.15
N CYS A 156 -10.11 -1.50 -13.42
CA CYS A 156 -11.57 -1.65 -13.25
C CYS A 156 -12.12 -2.79 -14.13
N GLY A 157 -11.47 -3.03 -15.27
CA GLY A 157 -11.84 -4.07 -16.22
C GLY A 157 -11.58 -5.51 -15.75
N LEU A 158 -10.84 -5.70 -14.65
CA LEU A 158 -10.61 -7.02 -14.05
C LEU A 158 -11.92 -7.65 -13.55
N CYS A 159 -12.87 -6.82 -13.10
CA CYS A 159 -14.16 -7.27 -12.58
C CYS A 159 -15.34 -6.71 -13.37
N HIS A 160 -15.29 -5.46 -13.83
CA HIS A 160 -16.36 -4.85 -14.60
C HIS A 160 -16.18 -5.14 -16.09
N SER A 161 -16.80 -6.21 -16.61
CA SER A 161 -16.61 -6.71 -17.99
C SER A 161 -17.44 -6.01 -19.08
N GLY A 162 -18.42 -5.19 -18.71
CA GLY A 162 -19.34 -4.54 -19.65
C GLY A 162 -18.65 -3.62 -20.68
N PRO A 163 -19.21 -3.44 -21.88
CA PRO A 163 -18.59 -2.64 -22.94
C PRO A 163 -18.51 -1.14 -22.63
N ASP A 164 -19.42 -0.64 -21.78
CA ASP A 164 -19.51 0.73 -21.27
C ASP A 164 -19.53 0.71 -19.74
N PHE A 165 -18.71 1.53 -19.12
CA PHE A 165 -18.65 1.75 -17.69
C PHE A 165 -18.41 3.22 -17.40
N ARG A 166 -19.49 3.98 -17.17
CA ARG A 166 -19.46 5.45 -16.99
C ARG A 166 -18.53 5.94 -15.87
N ALA A 167 -18.29 5.13 -14.85
CA ALA A 167 -17.37 5.47 -13.76
C ALA A 167 -15.88 5.30 -14.14
N ALA A 168 -15.59 4.71 -15.30
CA ALA A 168 -14.26 4.58 -15.89
C ALA A 168 -14.32 4.87 -17.41
N PRO A 169 -14.41 6.15 -17.82
CA PRO A 169 -14.54 6.53 -19.22
C PRO A 169 -13.31 6.18 -20.07
N VAL A 170 -12.09 6.25 -19.52
CA VAL A 170 -10.85 5.87 -20.24
C VAL A 170 -10.83 4.37 -20.51
N LEU A 171 -11.27 3.55 -19.55
CA LEU A 171 -11.47 2.12 -19.81
C LEU A 171 -12.48 1.91 -20.93
N SER A 172 -13.65 2.55 -20.83
CA SER A 172 -14.74 2.39 -21.80
C SER A 172 -14.30 2.77 -23.22
N GLU A 173 -13.56 3.87 -23.34
CA GLU A 173 -12.98 4.31 -24.61
C GLU A 173 -11.93 3.33 -25.12
N GLY A 174 -11.04 2.84 -24.26
CA GLY A 174 -10.09 1.79 -24.61
C GLY A 174 -10.79 0.53 -25.15
N ARG A 175 -11.90 0.11 -24.53
CA ARG A 175 -12.69 -1.03 -25.01
C ARG A 175 -13.33 -0.78 -26.38
N ARG A 176 -13.80 0.45 -26.62
CA ARG A 176 -14.36 0.86 -27.90
C ARG A 176 -13.28 0.81 -28.98
N LEU A 177 -12.09 1.35 -28.72
CA LEU A 177 -10.98 1.36 -29.66
C LEU A 177 -10.48 -0.05 -29.99
N VAL A 178 -10.35 -0.94 -29.01
CA VAL A 178 -9.96 -2.35 -29.23
C VAL A 178 -10.91 -3.05 -30.22
N ARG A 179 -12.23 -2.84 -30.09
CA ARG A 179 -13.21 -3.39 -31.04
C ARG A 179 -13.14 -2.70 -32.39
N TRP A 180 -13.10 -1.38 -32.39
CA TRP A 180 -13.18 -0.58 -33.62
C TRP A 180 -11.97 -0.78 -34.54
N LEU A 181 -10.78 -0.95 -33.96
CA LEU A 181 -9.55 -1.25 -34.69
C LEU A 181 -9.41 -2.73 -35.06
N GLY A 182 -10.36 -3.59 -34.65
CA GLY A 182 -10.36 -5.01 -34.99
C GLY A 182 -9.23 -5.82 -34.32
N CYS A 183 -8.66 -5.35 -33.21
CA CYS A 183 -7.54 -6.04 -32.54
C CYS A 183 -7.84 -7.52 -32.22
N PRO A 184 -9.05 -7.91 -31.77
CA PRO A 184 -9.39 -9.31 -31.49
C PRO A 184 -9.32 -10.24 -32.71
N GLY A 185 -9.37 -9.69 -33.93
CA GLY A 185 -9.27 -10.49 -35.15
C GLY A 185 -7.89 -11.12 -35.37
N CYS A 186 -6.84 -10.61 -34.71
CA CYS A 186 -5.49 -11.18 -34.75
C CYS A 186 -4.91 -11.49 -33.37
N HIS A 187 -5.30 -10.74 -32.33
CA HIS A 187 -4.80 -10.92 -30.97
C HIS A 187 -5.86 -11.57 -30.08
N GLU A 188 -5.46 -12.58 -29.33
CA GLU A 188 -6.30 -13.08 -28.24
C GLU A 188 -6.38 -12.02 -27.13
N ILE A 189 -7.57 -11.44 -26.95
CA ILE A 189 -7.82 -10.43 -25.93
C ILE A 189 -8.95 -10.94 -25.03
N ARG A 190 -8.63 -11.21 -23.77
CA ARG A 190 -9.61 -11.70 -22.79
C ARG A 190 -10.81 -10.76 -22.70
N GLY A 191 -12.01 -11.32 -22.89
CA GLY A 191 -13.27 -10.57 -22.88
C GLY A 191 -13.71 -10.01 -24.23
N TYR A 192 -12.97 -10.32 -25.31
CA TYR A 192 -13.37 -10.02 -26.68
C TYR A 192 -13.42 -11.34 -27.47
N PRO A 193 -14.60 -11.75 -27.97
CA PRO A 193 -14.65 -12.86 -28.93
C PRO A 193 -13.95 -12.45 -30.23
N PRO A 194 -13.38 -13.41 -30.98
CA PRO A 194 -12.80 -13.18 -32.29
C PRO A 194 -13.85 -12.69 -33.30
#